data_AF-A0A429FGM7-F1
#
_entry.id   AF-A0A429FGM7-F1
#
_cell.length_a   1.000
_cell.length_b   1.000
_cell.length_c   1.000
_cell.angle_alpha   90.00
_cell.angle_beta   90.00
_cell.angle_gamma   90.00
#
_symmetry.space_group_name_H-M   'P 1'
#
loop_
_entity.id
_entity.type
_entity.pdbx_description
1 polymer ?
#
loop_
_entity_poly.entity_id
_entity_poly.type
_entity_poly.pdbx_seq_one_letter_code
_entity_poly.pdbx_strand_id
1 'polypeptide(L)'
;MDLSTLNNDQVHAVAAHLAVAEAIVRTRRPAEVISEARRYRLRLDGKLAQVTARRTGEWQVSDATRPLLDDTEVLVLVDFIPELPEFYVMPAEWFRADVEQRYAAFMNRVGSRPRNPDSKHHSVRTADVEQWRGRWAVIAGEAT
;
A
#
# COMPACT_ATOMS: atom_id res chain seq x y z
N MET A 1 -19.44 -0.13 0.76
CA MET A 1 -19.30 -1.56 1.15
C MET A 1 -19.19 -1.62 2.68
N ASP A 2 -19.98 -2.43 3.38
CA ASP A 2 -19.86 -2.56 4.84
C ASP A 2 -18.77 -3.58 5.21
N LEU A 3 -17.72 -3.12 5.89
CA LEU A 3 -16.57 -3.92 6.35
C LEU A 3 -16.45 -3.94 7.88
N SER A 4 -17.47 -3.44 8.60
CA SER A 4 -17.42 -3.24 10.05
C SER A 4 -17.30 -4.54 10.85
N THR A 5 -17.86 -5.63 10.33
CA THR A 5 -17.85 -6.96 10.96
C THR A 5 -16.56 -7.75 10.71
N LEU A 6 -15.72 -7.30 9.78
CA LEU A 6 -14.48 -7.98 9.43
C LEU A 6 -13.35 -7.63 10.41
N ASN A 7 -12.47 -8.59 10.70
CA ASN A 7 -11.20 -8.29 11.34
C ASN A 7 -10.20 -7.69 10.33
N ASN A 8 -9.06 -7.17 10.80
CA ASN A 8 -8.09 -6.51 9.91
C ASN A 8 -7.53 -7.45 8.84
N ASP A 9 -7.27 -8.72 9.17
CA ASP A 9 -6.80 -9.74 8.23
C ASP A 9 -7.82 -9.92 7.09
N GLN A 10 -9.10 -10.09 7.42
CA GLN A 10 -10.19 -10.19 6.44
C GLN A 10 -10.32 -8.91 5.57
N VAL A 11 -10.14 -7.72 6.13
CA VAL A 11 -10.15 -6.45 5.37
C VAL A 11 -9.04 -6.43 4.32
N HIS A 12 -7.83 -6.85 4.68
CA HIS A 12 -6.72 -6.92 3.72
C HIS A 12 -6.92 -8.03 2.69
N ALA A 13 -7.56 -9.15 3.05
CA ALA A 13 -7.94 -10.19 2.10
C ALA A 13 -8.91 -9.65 1.03
N VAL A 14 -9.97 -8.96 1.46
CA VAL A 14 -10.92 -8.29 0.56
C VAL A 14 -10.20 -7.29 -0.35
N ALA A 15 -9.28 -6.49 0.21
CA ALA A 15 -8.49 -5.55 -0.56
C ALA A 15 -7.65 -6.22 -1.65
N ALA A 16 -7.00 -7.36 -1.35
CA ALA A 16 -6.23 -8.10 -2.34
C ALA A 16 -7.10 -8.60 -3.50
N HIS A 17 -8.27 -9.17 -3.20
CA HIS A 17 -9.18 -9.66 -4.24
C HIS A 17 -9.77 -8.53 -5.10
N LEU A 18 -10.13 -7.40 -4.48
CA LEU A 18 -10.60 -6.23 -5.23
C LEU A 18 -9.48 -5.62 -6.08
N ALA A 19 -8.24 -5.57 -5.56
CA ALA A 19 -7.08 -5.10 -6.31
C ALA A 19 -6.79 -5.99 -7.52
N VAL A 20 -6.92 -7.31 -7.41
CA VAL A 20 -6.83 -8.23 -8.56
C VAL A 20 -7.89 -7.91 -9.61
N ALA A 21 -9.16 -7.79 -9.20
CA ALA A 21 -10.25 -7.50 -10.12
C ALA A 21 -10.05 -6.15 -10.84
N GLU A 22 -9.72 -5.10 -10.10
CA GLU A 22 -9.45 -3.77 -10.64
C GLU A 22 -8.25 -3.79 -11.60
N ALA A 23 -7.16 -4.48 -11.22
CA ALA A 23 -5.99 -4.63 -12.08
C ALA A 23 -6.33 -5.24 -13.43
N ILE A 24 -7.11 -6.33 -13.44
CA ILE A 24 -7.53 -7.01 -14.67
C ILE A 24 -8.38 -6.08 -15.53
N VAL A 25 -9.34 -5.37 -14.93
CA VAL A 25 -10.21 -4.43 -15.65
C VAL A 25 -9.41 -3.30 -16.31
N ARG A 26 -8.44 -2.74 -15.57
CA ARG A 26 -7.66 -1.56 -15.99
C ARG A 26 -6.54 -1.87 -16.96
N THR A 27 -5.85 -3.00 -16.77
CA THR A 27 -4.67 -3.36 -17.56
C THR A 27 -4.97 -4.36 -18.67
N ARG A 28 -6.10 -5.08 -18.57
CA ARG A 28 -6.42 -6.26 -19.42
C ARG A 28 -5.35 -7.36 -19.36
N ARG A 29 -4.53 -7.38 -18.31
CA ARG A 29 -3.50 -8.39 -18.06
C ARG A 29 -3.94 -9.36 -16.95
N PRO A 30 -3.45 -10.60 -16.96
CA PRO A 30 -3.75 -11.56 -15.90
C PRO A 30 -3.17 -11.08 -14.56
N ALA A 31 -3.94 -11.30 -13.50
CA ALA A 31 -3.57 -11.00 -12.13
C ALA A 31 -4.10 -12.09 -11.19
N GLU A 32 -3.35 -12.41 -10.14
CA GLU A 32 -3.74 -13.41 -9.15
C GLU A 32 -3.31 -12.99 -7.75
N VAL A 33 -4.09 -13.41 -6.73
CA VAL A 33 -3.66 -13.30 -5.34
C VAL A 33 -2.67 -14.43 -5.07
N ILE A 34 -1.54 -14.11 -4.44
CA ILE A 34 -0.55 -15.09 -4.03
C ILE A 34 -0.94 -15.63 -2.66
N SER A 35 -1.04 -16.95 -2.53
CA SER A 35 -1.34 -17.61 -1.26
C SER A 35 -0.12 -17.63 -0.35
N GLU A 36 -0.02 -16.65 0.55
CA GLU A 36 1.04 -16.57 1.57
C GLU A 36 0.45 -16.25 2.94
N ALA A 37 1.06 -16.80 4.00
CA ALA A 37 0.61 -16.53 5.36
C ALA A 37 0.75 -15.03 5.70
N ARG A 38 -0.39 -14.37 5.98
CA ARG A 38 -0.50 -12.98 6.48
C ARG A 38 0.16 -11.92 5.60
N ARG A 39 0.34 -12.20 4.31
CA ARG A 39 0.92 -11.27 3.34
C ARG A 39 0.02 -11.20 2.13
N TYR A 40 -0.60 -10.05 1.96
CA TYR A 40 -1.53 -9.80 0.87
C TYR A 40 -0.73 -9.31 -0.32
N ARG A 41 -0.39 -10.23 -1.21
CA ARG A 41 0.36 -9.93 -2.42
C ARG A 41 -0.38 -10.42 -3.65
N LEU A 42 -0.13 -9.73 -4.75
CA LEU A 42 -0.62 -10.06 -6.07
C LEU A 42 0.58 -10.42 -6.94
N ARG A 43 0.36 -11.33 -7.89
CA ARG A 43 1.17 -11.37 -9.10
C ARG A 43 0.39 -10.68 -10.20
N LEU A 44 0.99 -9.69 -10.83
CA LEU A 44 0.38 -8.94 -11.92
C LEU A 44 1.42 -8.76 -13.01
N ASP A 45 1.17 -9.39 -14.16
CA ASP A 45 2.09 -9.33 -15.30
C ASP A 45 3.54 -9.70 -14.95
N GLY A 46 3.71 -10.75 -14.13
CA GLY A 46 5.01 -11.20 -13.65
C GLY A 46 5.58 -10.42 -12.47
N LYS A 47 5.04 -9.24 -12.14
CA LYS A 47 5.49 -8.42 -11.01
C LYS A 47 4.85 -8.82 -9.69
N LEU A 48 5.61 -8.70 -8.60
CA LEU A 48 5.11 -8.86 -7.24
C LEU A 48 4.61 -7.53 -6.68
N ALA A 49 3.30 -7.46 -6.41
CA ALA A 49 2.66 -6.31 -5.81
C ALA A 49 2.24 -6.60 -4.37
N GLN A 50 2.62 -5.75 -3.42
CA GLN A 50 2.12 -5.82 -2.04
C GLN A 50 0.85 -4.97 -1.93
N VAL A 51 -0.16 -5.47 -1.23
CA VAL A 51 -1.43 -4.78 -0.98
C VAL A 51 -1.55 -4.46 0.49
N THR A 52 -1.92 -3.21 0.78
CA THR A 52 -2.33 -2.81 2.12
C THR A 52 -3.59 -1.97 2.04
N ALA A 53 -4.40 -2.03 3.08
CA ALA A 53 -5.73 -1.46 3.09
C ALA A 53 -5.91 -0.57 4.31
N ARG A 54 -6.80 0.40 4.18
CA ARG A 54 -7.39 1.11 5.32
C ARG A 54 -8.90 1.10 5.19
N ARG A 55 -9.58 1.09 6.33
CA ARG A 55 -11.02 1.34 6.45
C ARG A 55 -11.35 2.55 7.32
N THR A 56 -10.34 3.08 8.01
CA THR A 56 -10.40 4.23 8.90
C THR A 56 -9.01 4.86 8.99
N GLY A 57 -8.92 6.17 9.24
CA GLY A 57 -7.66 6.86 9.51
C GLY A 57 -6.66 6.80 8.33
N GLU A 58 -5.38 6.72 8.66
CA GLU A 58 -4.27 6.68 7.70
C GLU A 58 -3.75 5.25 7.55
N TRP A 59 -3.17 4.92 6.39
CA TRP A 59 -2.40 3.69 6.28
C TRP A 59 -1.21 3.76 7.25
N GLN A 60 -0.88 2.64 7.87
CA GLN A 60 0.21 2.54 8.84
C GLN A 60 1.27 1.58 8.32
N VAL A 61 2.50 2.03 8.31
CA VAL A 61 3.68 1.19 8.11
C VAL A 61 4.25 0.86 9.49
N SER A 62 4.57 -0.41 9.73
CA SER A 62 5.13 -0.86 11.02
C SER A 62 6.59 -0.48 11.21
N ASP A 63 7.36 -0.44 10.11
CA ASP A 63 8.76 -0.08 10.12
C ASP A 63 9.10 0.83 8.93
N ALA A 64 9.33 2.11 9.18
CA ALA A 64 9.72 3.08 8.17
C ALA A 64 11.06 2.77 7.47
N THR A 65 11.95 2.00 8.11
CA THR A 65 13.23 1.57 7.54
C THR A 65 13.12 0.35 6.63
N ARG A 66 12.02 -0.40 6.74
CA ARG A 66 11.70 -1.54 5.88
C ARG A 66 10.19 -1.60 5.64
N PRO A 67 9.64 -0.64 4.87
CA PRO A 67 8.20 -0.43 4.80
C PRO A 67 7.45 -1.49 3.99
N LEU A 68 8.18 -2.23 3.15
CA LEU A 68 7.69 -3.28 2.25
C LEU A 68 8.64 -4.47 2.31
N LEU A 69 8.20 -5.62 1.79
CA LEU A 69 9.11 -6.75 1.55
C LEU A 69 10.13 -6.40 0.46
N ASP A 70 11.33 -6.96 0.55
CA ASP A 70 12.45 -6.60 -0.32
C ASP A 70 12.17 -6.91 -1.80
N ASP A 71 11.44 -7.99 -2.07
CA ASP A 71 11.04 -8.44 -3.41
C ASP A 71 9.75 -7.78 -3.92
N THR A 72 9.20 -6.81 -3.17
CA THR A 72 8.03 -6.05 -3.64
C THR A 72 8.47 -5.05 -4.70
N GLU A 73 7.86 -5.13 -5.88
CA GLU A 73 8.11 -4.24 -7.01
C GLU A 73 7.05 -3.13 -7.11
N VAL A 74 5.82 -3.43 -6.69
CA VAL A 74 4.68 -2.50 -6.73
C VAL A 74 3.98 -2.48 -5.39
N LEU A 75 3.53 -1.31 -4.96
CA LEU A 75 2.61 -1.16 -3.83
C LEU A 75 1.24 -0.75 -4.34
N VAL A 76 0.21 -1.43 -3.83
CA VAL A 76 -1.20 -1.05 -3.98
C VAL A 76 -1.76 -0.69 -2.61
N LEU A 77 -2.09 0.58 -2.41
CA LEU A 77 -2.88 1.02 -1.27
C LEU A 77 -4.36 0.97 -1.66
N VAL A 78 -5.19 0.35 -0.83
CA VAL A 78 -6.64 0.32 -0.98
C VAL A 78 -7.29 1.16 0.10
N ASP A 79 -8.15 2.09 -0.31
CA ASP A 79 -8.92 2.96 0.57
C ASP A 79 -10.39 2.55 0.57
N PHE A 80 -10.90 2.13 1.72
CA PHE A 80 -12.32 1.81 1.91
C PHE A 80 -13.11 2.92 2.61
N ILE A 81 -12.52 4.09 2.85
CA ILE A 81 -13.24 5.23 3.46
C ILE A 81 -14.31 5.81 2.51
N PRO A 82 -14.05 6.01 1.20
CA PRO A 82 -15.07 6.49 0.27
C PRO A 82 -16.16 5.44 -0.01
N GLU A 83 -17.25 5.85 -0.67
CA GLU A 83 -18.37 4.96 -1.01
C GLU A 83 -17.94 3.75 -1.86
N LEU A 84 -17.03 4.01 -2.81
CA LEU A 84 -16.38 3.01 -3.64
C LEU A 84 -14.89 2.91 -3.27
N PRO A 85 -14.29 1.70 -3.28
CA PRO A 85 -12.87 1.55 -3.00
C PRO A 85 -12.01 2.35 -3.97
N GLU A 86 -11.02 3.07 -3.43
CA GLU A 86 -10.01 3.75 -4.24
C GLU A 86 -8.67 3.01 -4.16
N PHE A 87 -7.91 3.07 -5.25
CA PHE A 87 -6.64 2.37 -5.39
C PHE A 87 -5.53 3.37 -5.69
N TYR A 88 -4.41 3.24 -4.99
CA TYR A 88 -3.21 4.04 -5.22
C TYR A 88 -2.07 3.09 -5.55
N VAL A 89 -1.54 3.19 -6.77
CA VAL A 89 -0.65 2.20 -7.35
C VAL A 89 0.67 2.86 -7.71
N MET A 90 1.76 2.40 -7.11
CA MET A 90 3.06 3.07 -7.21
C MET A 90 4.23 2.08 -7.25
N PRO A 91 5.38 2.48 -7.83
CA PRO A 91 6.59 1.69 -7.71
C PRO A 91 7.00 1.55 -6.25
N ALA A 92 7.41 0.35 -5.84
CA ALA A 92 7.85 0.11 -4.46
C ALA A 92 9.08 0.97 -4.10
N GLU A 93 10.00 1.17 -5.04
CA GLU A 93 11.16 2.05 -4.85
C GLU A 93 10.77 3.51 -4.57
N TRP A 94 9.78 4.03 -5.28
CA TRP A 94 9.27 5.38 -5.02
C TRP A 94 8.72 5.48 -3.59
N PHE A 95 7.93 4.49 -3.17
CA PHE A 95 7.35 4.49 -1.83
C PHE A 95 8.40 4.34 -0.72
N ARG A 96 9.42 3.48 -0.92
CA ARG A 96 10.54 3.34 0.01
C ARG A 96 11.26 4.68 0.21
N ALA A 97 11.61 5.36 -0.90
CA ALA A 97 12.29 6.65 -0.86
C ALA A 97 11.43 7.75 -0.19
N ASP A 98 10.12 7.80 -0.49
CA ASP A 98 9.20 8.77 0.10
C ASP A 98 9.04 8.55 1.62
N VAL A 99 8.86 7.31 2.07
CA VAL A 99 8.76 6.97 3.50
C VAL A 99 10.08 7.30 4.22
N GLU A 100 11.23 6.97 3.64
CA GLU A 100 12.54 7.31 4.18
C GLU A 100 12.69 8.82 4.36
N GLN A 101 12.38 9.60 3.31
CA GLN A 101 12.47 11.06 3.34
C GLN A 101 11.57 11.67 4.43
N ARG A 102 10.29 11.26 4.48
CA ARG A 102 9.33 11.77 5.47
C ARG A 102 9.69 11.35 6.89
N TYR A 103 10.19 10.12 7.07
CA TYR A 103 10.66 9.62 8.35
C TYR A 103 11.91 10.37 8.83
N ALA A 104 12.90 10.59 7.96
CA ALA A 104 14.11 11.36 8.27
C ALA A 104 13.76 12.81 8.64
N ALA A 105 12.88 13.48 7.87
CA ALA A 105 12.42 14.83 8.17
C ALA A 105 11.72 14.91 9.54
N PHE A 106 10.90 13.91 9.86
CA PHE A 106 10.25 13.82 11.17
C PHE A 106 11.29 13.65 12.30
N MET A 107 12.23 12.73 12.17
CA MET A 107 13.25 12.47 13.18
C MET A 107 14.19 13.66 13.38
N ASN A 108 14.54 14.39 12.32
CA ASN A 108 15.31 15.63 12.42
C ASN A 108 14.59 16.71 13.24
N ARG A 109 13.24 16.74 13.20
CA ARG A 109 12.43 17.70 13.95
C ARG A 109 12.29 17.34 15.42
N VAL A 110 12.17 16.06 15.76
CA VAL A 110 11.87 15.62 17.13
C VAL A 110 13.08 15.08 17.89
N GLY A 111 14.13 14.65 17.18
CA GLY A 111 15.29 13.94 17.71
C GLY A 111 14.94 12.53 18.22
N SER A 112 14.10 12.47 19.26
CA SER A 112 13.53 11.25 19.82
C SER A 112 12.02 11.34 19.89
N ARG A 113 11.32 10.22 19.72
CA ARG A 113 9.86 10.19 19.79
C ARG A 113 9.39 10.41 21.23
N PRO A 114 8.48 11.38 21.49
CA PRO A 114 8.09 11.74 22.86
C PRO A 114 7.43 10.64 23.69
N ARG A 115 6.78 9.66 23.05
CA ARG A 115 6.00 8.60 23.73
C ARG A 115 6.64 7.22 23.66
N ASN A 116 7.27 6.91 22.54
CA ASN A 116 7.91 5.61 22.33
C ASN A 116 9.11 5.82 21.40
N PRO A 117 10.32 6.02 21.97
CA PRO A 117 11.56 6.24 21.23
C PRO A 117 11.85 5.16 20.18
N ASP A 118 11.48 3.91 20.46
CA ASP A 118 11.78 2.75 19.61
C ASP A 118 10.74 2.53 18.50
N SER A 119 9.65 3.31 18.49
CA SER A 119 8.60 3.17 17.50
C SER A 119 9.10 3.57 16.11
N LYS A 120 9.09 2.62 15.19
CA LYS A 120 9.36 2.88 13.76
C LYS A 120 8.09 3.06 12.93
N HIS A 121 6.94 3.15 13.58
CA HIS A 121 5.67 3.35 12.89
C HIS A 121 5.66 4.69 12.15
N HIS A 122 5.15 4.65 10.92
CA HIS A 122 4.99 5.82 10.09
C HIS A 122 3.64 5.78 9.39
N SER A 123 2.94 6.91 9.42
CA SER A 123 1.66 7.02 8.78
C SER A 123 1.80 7.52 7.34
N VAL A 124 0.94 7.01 6.47
CA VAL A 124 0.88 7.42 5.06
C VAL A 124 -0.47 8.10 4.85
N ARG A 125 -0.42 9.39 4.53
CA ARG A 125 -1.60 10.22 4.32
C ARG A 125 -2.00 10.12 2.85
N THR A 126 -3.29 10.30 2.57
CA THR A 126 -3.78 10.36 1.18
C THR A 126 -3.05 11.42 0.37
N ALA A 127 -2.84 12.62 0.95
CA ALA A 127 -2.12 13.70 0.29
C ALA A 127 -0.68 13.32 -0.13
N ASP A 128 -0.03 12.40 0.57
CA ASP A 128 1.33 11.96 0.24
C ASP A 128 1.35 11.04 -1.00
N VAL A 129 0.23 10.37 -1.30
CA VAL A 129 0.13 9.36 -2.37
C VAL A 129 -0.88 9.70 -3.45
N GLU A 130 -1.54 10.85 -3.36
CA GLU A 130 -2.65 11.27 -4.22
C GLU A 130 -2.30 11.20 -5.71
N GLN A 131 -1.06 11.55 -6.06
CA GLN A 131 -0.58 11.48 -7.43
C GLN A 131 -0.63 10.06 -8.03
N TRP A 132 -0.66 9.01 -7.22
CA TRP A 132 -0.69 7.60 -7.63
C TRP A 132 -2.10 7.01 -7.72
N ARG A 133 -3.15 7.81 -7.46
CA ARG A 133 -4.54 7.38 -7.57
C ARG A 133 -4.82 6.78 -8.95
N GLY A 134 -5.26 5.53 -8.97
CA GLY A 134 -5.67 4.80 -10.18
C GLY A 134 -4.55 4.49 -11.18
N ARG A 135 -3.27 4.69 -10.84
CA ARG A 135 -2.14 4.55 -11.80
C ARG A 135 -1.71 3.10 -12.05
N TRP A 136 -2.64 2.26 -12.49
CA TRP A 136 -2.37 0.86 -12.83
C TRP A 136 -1.35 0.68 -13.97
N ALA A 137 -1.15 1.71 -14.81
CA ALA A 137 -0.14 1.71 -15.88
C ALA A 137 1.31 1.56 -15.38
N VAL A 138 1.60 1.96 -14.12
CA VAL A 138 2.89 1.74 -13.45
C VAL A 138 3.35 0.29 -13.56
N ILE A 139 2.39 -0.63 -13.54
CA ILE A 139 2.65 -2.06 -13.52
C ILE A 139 3.00 -2.57 -14.92
N ALA A 140 2.48 -1.95 -15.98
CA ALA A 140 2.81 -2.28 -17.36
C ALA A 140 4.22 -1.82 -17.80
N GLY A 141 4.96 -1.09 -16.95
CA GLY A 141 6.25 -0.49 -17.34
C GLY A 141 6.10 0.77 -18.20
N GLU A 142 4.86 1.22 -18.40
CA GLU A 142 4.53 2.49 -19.04
C GLU A 142 4.63 3.58 -17.97
N ALA A 143 5.87 3.99 -17.67
CA ALA A 143 6.10 5.16 -16.84
C ALA A 143 5.50 6.38 -17.53
N THR A 144 4.65 7.10 -16.78
CA THR A 144 4.18 8.45 -17.16
C THR A 144 5.24 9.47 -16.82
#